data_AF-A0A815S9X8-F1
#
_entry.id   AF-A0A815S9X8-F1
#
_cell.length_a   1.000
_cell.length_b   1.000
_cell.length_c   1.000
_cell.angle_alpha   90.00
_cell.angle_beta   90.00
_cell.angle_gamma   90.00
#
_symmetry.space_group_name_H-M   'P 1'
#
loop_
_entity.id
_entity.type
_entity.pdbx_description
1 polymer ?
#
loop_
_entity_poly.entity_id
_entity_poly.type
_entity_poly.pdbx_seq_one_letter_code
_entity_poly.pdbx_strand_id
1 'polypeptide(L)'
;MTLPPRLSYAVVEDPSSYLTPVAEPVHLWNSSNKDIVTLRKSFFKQWFFASIELWILIFLIVTIYLGSGQNPSRYTGNLDVTIVNYDGDIAGNYFLNAFRQSAPGNQTLNWHYKDSSDYNNNVDETKYDVEHGKSWAVVVLRQNTTRLIN
;
A
#
# COMPACT_ATOMS: atom_id res chain seq x y z
N MET A 1 -0.82 29.77 -50.93
CA MET A 1 -0.75 30.99 -50.10
C MET A 1 0.12 30.66 -48.89
N THR A 2 1.40 31.02 -48.95
CA THR A 2 2.43 30.64 -47.96
C THR A 2 2.66 31.81 -47.01
N LEU A 3 2.51 31.59 -45.70
CA LEU A 3 2.74 32.60 -44.67
C LEU A 3 4.25 32.85 -44.49
N PRO A 4 4.69 34.11 -44.28
CA PRO A 4 6.09 34.42 -44.06
C PRO A 4 6.57 33.91 -42.69
N PRO A 5 7.86 33.52 -42.59
CA PRO A 5 8.44 33.04 -41.33
C PRO A 5 8.48 34.15 -40.27
N ARG A 6 7.96 33.86 -39.07
CA ARG A 6 8.10 34.74 -37.89
C ARG A 6 9.55 34.71 -37.41
N LEU A 7 10.26 35.82 -37.57
CA LEU A 7 11.53 36.07 -36.90
C LEU A 7 11.27 36.28 -35.40
N SER A 8 11.48 35.24 -34.60
CA SER A 8 11.60 35.35 -33.16
C SER A 8 13.00 35.86 -32.84
N TYR A 9 13.15 37.16 -32.60
CA TYR A 9 14.40 37.69 -32.05
C TYR A 9 14.39 37.40 -30.54
N ALA A 10 15.40 36.66 -30.07
CA ALA A 10 15.69 36.60 -28.66
C ALA A 10 16.29 37.96 -28.26
N VAL A 11 15.57 38.75 -27.48
CA VAL A 11 16.16 39.92 -26.83
C VAL A 11 17.12 39.37 -25.78
N VAL A 12 18.41 39.36 -26.12
CA VAL A 12 19.47 39.10 -25.14
C VAL A 12 19.60 40.37 -24.31
N GLU A 13 18.87 40.43 -23.20
CA GLU A 13 19.00 41.53 -22.24
C GLU A 13 20.40 41.45 -21.62
N ASP A 14 21.19 42.50 -21.79
CA ASP A 14 22.53 42.59 -21.24
C ASP A 14 22.44 42.64 -19.69
N PRO A 15 22.93 41.62 -18.99
CA PRO A 15 22.82 41.56 -17.53
C PRO A 15 23.62 42.66 -16.80
N SER A 16 24.46 43.41 -17.50
CA SER A 16 25.16 44.57 -16.94
C SER A 16 24.30 45.84 -16.89
N SER A 17 23.15 45.86 -17.57
CA SER A 17 22.22 47.01 -17.59
C SER A 17 21.29 47.06 -16.38
N TYR A 18 21.25 45.99 -15.58
CA TYR A 18 20.53 46.00 -14.32
C TYR A 18 21.24 46.91 -13.33
N LEU A 19 20.53 47.92 -12.81
CA LEU A 19 21.01 48.72 -11.69
C LEU A 19 21.34 47.75 -10.55
N THR A 20 22.63 47.57 -10.26
CA THR A 20 23.06 46.90 -9.03
C THR A 20 22.44 47.67 -7.87
N PRO A 21 21.55 47.07 -7.06
CA PRO A 21 20.93 47.79 -5.96
C PRO A 21 22.04 48.34 -5.07
N VAL A 22 22.02 49.67 -4.87
CA VAL A 22 23.03 50.41 -4.09
C VAL A 22 22.97 50.05 -2.59
N ALA A 23 21.93 49.32 -2.18
CA ALA A 23 21.77 48.82 -0.82
C ALA A 23 22.33 47.40 -0.71
N GLU A 24 23.32 47.21 0.18
CA GLU A 24 23.77 45.89 0.61
C GLU A 24 22.57 45.02 1.00
N PRO A 25 22.57 43.72 0.66
CA PRO A 25 21.47 42.83 0.99
C PRO A 25 21.28 42.84 2.50
N VAL A 26 20.18 43.44 2.96
CA VAL A 26 19.85 43.53 4.38
C VAL A 26 19.76 42.11 4.91
N HIS A 27 20.72 41.72 5.74
CA HIS A 27 20.74 40.40 6.36
C HIS A 27 19.45 40.20 7.16
N LEU A 28 18.56 39.35 6.64
CA LEU A 28 17.23 39.06 7.20
C LEU A 28 17.31 38.65 8.67
N TRP A 29 18.42 38.03 9.08
CA TRP A 29 18.65 37.51 10.43
C TRP A 29 19.07 38.55 11.46
N ASN A 30 19.67 39.68 11.04
CA ASN A 30 20.22 40.68 11.97
C ASN A 30 19.63 42.09 11.79
N SER A 31 18.59 42.23 10.97
CA SER A 31 17.93 43.52 10.77
C SER A 31 17.03 43.89 11.95
N SER A 32 17.14 45.14 12.40
CA SER A 32 16.25 45.75 13.40
C SER A 32 14.98 46.36 12.79
N ASN A 33 14.79 46.24 11.47
CA ASN A 33 13.59 46.75 10.80
C ASN A 33 12.34 45.98 11.29
N LYS A 34 11.31 46.73 11.72
CA LYS A 34 10.06 46.20 12.27
C LYS A 34 9.35 45.25 11.31
N ASP A 35 9.41 45.51 10.01
CA ASP A 35 8.76 44.65 9.00
C ASP A 35 9.46 43.29 8.92
N ILE A 36 10.80 43.29 8.95
CA ILE A 36 11.62 42.07 8.94
C ILE A 36 11.46 41.28 10.25
N VAL A 37 11.30 41.96 11.39
CA VAL A 37 10.98 41.31 12.67
C VAL A 37 9.62 40.61 12.61
N THR A 38 8.60 41.25 12.04
CA THR A 38 7.26 40.67 11.90
C THR A 38 7.27 39.47 10.96
N LEU A 39 7.96 39.56 9.82
CA LEU A 39 8.09 38.48 8.85
C LEU A 39 8.78 37.25 9.46
N ARG A 40 9.86 37.44 10.21
CA ARG A 40 10.54 36.35 10.93
C ARG A 40 9.62 35.65 11.93
N LYS A 41 8.85 36.42 12.71
CA LYS A 41 7.89 35.83 13.67
C LYS A 41 6.84 34.98 12.99
N SER A 42 6.27 35.46 11.88
CA SER A 42 5.29 34.70 11.09
C SER A 42 5.91 33.43 10.50
N PHE A 43 7.11 33.53 9.93
CA PHE A 43 7.85 32.39 9.40
C PHE A 43 8.11 31.33 10.47
N PHE A 44 8.65 31.71 11.62
CA PHE A 44 8.93 30.77 12.72
C PHE A 44 7.66 30.14 13.28
N LYS A 45 6.59 30.92 13.40
CA LYS A 45 5.29 30.40 13.83
C LYS A 45 4.80 29.32 12.87
N GLN A 46 4.80 29.60 11.57
CA GLN A 46 4.34 28.64 10.55
C GLN A 46 5.24 27.41 10.48
N TRP A 47 6.56 27.59 10.52
CA TRP A 47 7.53 26.51 10.55
C TRP A 47 7.32 25.61 11.77
N PHE A 48 7.11 26.19 12.95
CA PHE A 48 6.88 25.45 14.19
C PHE A 48 5.58 24.62 14.13
N PHE A 49 4.48 25.20 13.63
CA PHE A 49 3.23 24.45 13.46
C PHE A 49 3.39 23.30 12.47
N ALA A 50 4.05 23.52 11.33
CA ALA A 50 4.32 22.47 10.35
C ALA A 50 5.20 21.35 10.93
N SER A 51 6.21 21.70 11.74
CA SER A 51 7.05 20.71 12.42
C SER A 51 6.27 19.87 13.43
N ILE A 52 5.34 20.47 14.19
CA ILE A 52 4.48 19.74 15.13
C ILE A 52 3.56 18.78 14.38
N GLU A 53 2.91 19.23 13.30
CA GLU A 53 2.02 18.36 12.50
C GLU A 53 2.78 17.16 11.92
N LEU A 54 3.98 17.40 11.38
CA LEU A 54 4.84 16.33 10.87
C LEU A 54 5.23 15.36 12.00
N TRP A 55 5.55 15.86 13.18
CA TRP A 55 5.92 15.03 14.33
C TRP A 55 4.76 14.14 14.79
N ILE A 56 3.54 14.68 14.84
CA ILE A 56 2.31 13.91 15.14
C ILE A 56 2.08 12.82 14.09
N LEU A 57 2.25 13.13 12.80
CA LEU A 57 2.09 12.16 11.71
C LEU A 57 3.10 11.01 11.83
N ILE A 58 4.39 11.33 12.07
CA ILE A 58 5.43 10.32 12.28
C ILE A 58 5.09 9.44 13.48
N PHE A 59 4.69 10.06 14.61
CA PHE A 59 4.34 9.31 15.82
C PHE A 59 3.16 8.36 15.59
N LEU A 60 2.13 8.80 14.84
CA LEU A 60 0.98 7.98 14.49
C LEU A 60 1.37 6.78 13.61
N ILE A 61 2.17 7.01 12.56
CA ILE A 61 2.65 5.94 11.68
C ILE A 61 3.50 4.93 12.46
N VAL A 62 4.43 5.41 13.31
CA VAL A 62 5.28 4.55 14.12
C VAL A 62 4.45 3.73 15.11
N THR A 63 3.43 4.32 15.73
CA THR A 63 2.53 3.61 16.65
C THR A 63 1.77 2.49 15.94
N ILE A 64 1.23 2.76 14.74
CA ILE A 64 0.56 1.75 13.91
C ILE A 64 1.54 0.65 13.51
N TYR A 65 2.74 1.03 13.06
CA TYR A 65 3.79 0.09 12.66
C TYR A 65 4.19 -0.83 13.82
N LEU A 66 4.52 -0.27 14.99
CA LEU A 66 4.86 -1.04 16.18
C LEU A 66 3.70 -1.91 16.65
N GLY A 67 2.46 -1.40 16.61
CA GLY A 67 1.26 -2.18 16.92
C GLY A 67 1.04 -3.36 15.97
N SER A 68 1.32 -3.19 14.68
CA SER A 68 1.26 -4.28 13.70
C SER A 68 2.32 -5.36 13.95
N GLY A 69 3.51 -4.94 14.40
CA GLY A 69 4.64 -5.82 14.69
C GLY A 69 4.53 -6.62 15.99
N GLN A 70 3.64 -6.26 16.93
CA GLN A 70 3.46 -6.99 18.18
C GLN A 70 2.63 -8.27 18.04
N ASN A 71 1.89 -8.44 16.94
CA ASN A 71 1.11 -9.65 16.66
C ASN A 71 1.21 -10.08 15.19
N PRO A 72 2.41 -10.38 14.66
CA PRO A 72 2.56 -10.81 13.29
C PRO A 72 1.80 -12.12 13.05
N SER A 73 1.73 -13.01 14.05
CA SER A 73 0.92 -14.22 13.98
C SER A 73 -0.57 -13.97 13.74
N ARG A 74 -1.11 -12.82 14.19
CA ARG A 74 -2.52 -12.46 13.96
C ARG A 74 -2.79 -11.99 12.52
N TYR A 75 -1.78 -11.52 11.79
CA TYR A 75 -1.93 -10.95 10.45
C TYR A 75 -1.24 -11.77 9.34
N THR A 76 -0.19 -12.51 9.65
CA THR A 76 0.57 -13.34 8.71
C THR A 76 0.67 -14.80 9.15
N GLY A 77 0.39 -15.11 10.41
CA GLY A 77 0.52 -16.47 10.96
C GLY A 77 -0.78 -17.22 11.23
N ASN A 78 -1.94 -16.63 10.94
CA ASN A 78 -3.25 -17.29 10.98
C ASN A 78 -3.93 -17.08 9.63
N LEU A 79 -3.20 -17.32 8.55
CA LEU A 79 -3.81 -17.31 7.23
C LEU A 79 -4.62 -18.60 7.10
N ASP A 80 -5.93 -18.45 7.29
CA ASP A 80 -6.89 -19.55 7.14
C ASP A 80 -7.05 -19.87 5.65
N VAL A 81 -6.67 -21.07 5.26
CA VAL A 81 -6.86 -21.60 3.91
C VAL A 81 -7.92 -22.66 3.97
N THR A 82 -9.00 -22.48 3.20
CA THR A 82 -10.06 -23.49 3.11
C THR A 82 -9.77 -24.41 1.93
N ILE A 83 -9.85 -25.72 2.16
CA ILE A 83 -9.65 -26.76 1.16
C ILE A 83 -10.97 -27.48 0.97
N VAL A 84 -11.48 -27.49 -0.27
CA VAL A 84 -12.77 -28.10 -0.62
C VAL A 84 -12.61 -29.09 -1.76
N ASN A 85 -13.13 -30.29 -1.57
CA ASN A 85 -13.17 -31.32 -2.61
C ASN A 85 -14.56 -31.41 -3.22
N TYR A 86 -14.74 -30.92 -4.45
CA TYR A 86 -15.99 -31.11 -5.20
C TYR A 86 -15.97 -32.35 -6.10
N ASP A 87 -14.83 -33.03 -6.25
CA ASP A 87 -14.74 -34.22 -7.10
C ASP A 87 -15.49 -35.42 -6.48
N GLY A 88 -15.41 -35.57 -5.15
CA GLY A 88 -16.10 -36.63 -4.40
C GLY A 88 -15.58 -38.04 -4.67
N ASP A 89 -14.54 -38.21 -5.49
CA ASP A 89 -14.03 -39.50 -5.95
C ASP A 89 -12.51 -39.64 -5.65
N ILE A 90 -11.86 -40.63 -6.25
CA ILE A 90 -10.47 -41.06 -5.98
C ILE A 90 -9.49 -39.87 -6.02
N ALA A 91 -9.50 -39.03 -7.06
CA ALA A 91 -8.57 -37.90 -7.16
C ALA A 91 -8.80 -36.88 -6.04
N GLY A 92 -10.06 -36.62 -5.69
CA GLY A 92 -10.44 -35.79 -4.55
C GLY A 92 -9.91 -36.29 -3.21
N ASN A 93 -10.00 -37.60 -2.98
CA ASN A 93 -9.48 -38.21 -1.75
C ASN A 93 -7.95 -38.15 -1.68
N TYR A 94 -7.25 -38.40 -2.80
CA TYR A 94 -5.79 -38.23 -2.85
C TYR A 94 -5.36 -36.78 -2.66
N PHE A 95 -6.09 -35.83 -3.24
CA PHE A 95 -5.86 -34.41 -3.04
C PHE A 95 -5.99 -34.03 -1.56
N LEU A 96 -7.10 -34.37 -0.89
CA LEU A 96 -7.26 -34.08 0.54
C LEU A 96 -6.19 -34.75 1.40
N ASN A 97 -5.80 -35.98 1.07
CA ASN A 97 -4.75 -36.70 1.81
C ASN A 97 -3.37 -36.08 1.62
N ALA A 98 -3.03 -35.62 0.41
CA ALA A 98 -1.79 -34.90 0.15
C ALA A 98 -1.69 -33.63 1.01
N PHE A 99 -2.82 -32.92 1.16
CA PHE A 99 -2.85 -31.77 2.04
C PHE A 99 -2.72 -32.18 3.52
N ARG A 100 -3.45 -33.21 3.98
CA ARG A 100 -3.33 -33.67 5.38
C ARG A 100 -1.93 -34.17 5.77
N GLN A 101 -1.17 -34.71 4.83
CA GLN A 101 0.18 -35.22 5.04
C GLN A 101 1.26 -34.13 4.95
N SER A 102 0.94 -33.01 4.30
CA SER A 102 1.82 -31.85 4.24
C SER A 102 1.72 -31.12 5.57
N ALA A 103 2.71 -31.26 6.44
CA ALA A 103 2.79 -30.39 7.61
C ALA A 103 2.75 -28.94 7.11
N PRO A 104 1.90 -28.06 7.67
CA PRO A 104 2.03 -26.63 7.39
C PRO A 104 3.47 -26.29 7.75
N GLY A 105 4.26 -25.86 6.76
CA GLY A 105 5.68 -25.61 6.96
C GLY A 105 5.90 -24.55 8.05
N ASN A 106 7.14 -24.07 8.21
CA ASN A 106 7.44 -22.96 9.14
C ASN A 106 6.63 -21.65 8.89
N GLN A 107 5.72 -21.65 7.91
CA GLN A 107 4.68 -20.66 7.67
C GLN A 107 3.33 -21.26 8.11
N THR A 108 2.78 -20.74 9.19
CA THR A 108 1.56 -21.19 9.87
C THR A 108 0.31 -20.87 9.05
N LEU A 109 0.09 -21.63 7.97
CA LEU A 109 -1.19 -21.67 7.28
C LEU A 109 -2.12 -22.62 8.05
N ASN A 110 -3.28 -22.15 8.47
CA ASN A 110 -4.28 -22.98 9.14
C ASN A 110 -5.21 -23.57 8.08
N TRP A 111 -5.20 -24.89 7.94
CA TRP A 111 -5.92 -25.56 6.85
C TRP A 111 -7.27 -26.02 7.38
N HIS A 112 -8.34 -25.47 6.81
CA HIS A 112 -9.71 -25.85 7.12
C HIS A 112 -10.24 -26.73 6.01
N TYR A 113 -10.55 -27.98 6.34
CA TYR A 113 -11.15 -28.91 5.40
C TYR A 113 -12.67 -28.80 5.50
N LYS A 114 -13.32 -28.36 4.43
CA LYS A 114 -14.77 -28.28 4.33
C LYS A 114 -15.28 -29.20 3.24
N ASP A 115 -16.51 -29.66 3.41
CA ASP A 115 -17.16 -30.46 2.38
C ASP A 115 -17.77 -29.54 1.31
N SER A 116 -17.84 -30.04 0.08
CA SER A 116 -18.63 -29.43 -0.99
C SER A 116 -20.09 -29.16 -0.59
N SER A 117 -20.66 -29.96 0.32
CA SER A 117 -22.02 -29.76 0.84
C SER A 117 -22.19 -28.45 1.62
N ASP A 118 -21.12 -27.95 2.25
CA ASP A 118 -21.15 -26.69 3.01
C ASP A 118 -21.35 -25.46 2.10
N TYR A 119 -21.20 -25.65 0.79
CA TYR A 119 -21.27 -24.64 -0.27
C TYR A 119 -22.34 -24.98 -1.31
N ASN A 120 -23.38 -25.74 -0.94
CA ASN A 120 -24.45 -26.19 -1.84
C ASN A 120 -23.93 -26.88 -3.12
N ASN A 121 -22.76 -27.50 -3.07
CA ASN A 121 -22.05 -28.08 -4.22
C ASN A 121 -21.73 -27.08 -5.35
N ASN A 122 -21.69 -25.77 -5.05
CA ASN A 122 -21.37 -24.71 -5.98
C ASN A 122 -20.01 -24.08 -5.68
N VAL A 123 -19.08 -24.24 -6.62
CA VAL A 123 -17.71 -23.69 -6.51
C VAL A 123 -17.73 -22.17 -6.38
N ASP A 124 -18.69 -21.47 -6.97
CA ASP A 124 -18.75 -20.00 -6.89
C ASP A 124 -19.06 -19.50 -5.47
N GLU A 125 -19.75 -20.29 -4.64
CA GLU A 125 -20.00 -19.92 -3.24
C GLU A 125 -18.72 -19.89 -2.41
N THR A 126 -17.67 -20.62 -2.82
CA THR A 126 -16.37 -20.55 -2.13
C THR A 126 -15.66 -19.21 -2.30
N LYS A 127 -15.96 -18.47 -3.37
CA LYS A 127 -15.39 -17.13 -3.60
C LYS A 127 -15.87 -16.16 -2.54
N TYR A 128 -17.12 -16.30 -2.09
CA TYR A 128 -17.71 -15.46 -1.06
C TYR A 128 -16.88 -15.46 0.23
N ASP A 129 -16.36 -16.62 0.64
CA ASP A 129 -15.56 -16.75 1.85
C ASP A 129 -14.20 -16.01 1.74
N VAL A 130 -13.62 -15.91 0.54
CA VAL A 130 -12.41 -15.11 0.29
C VAL A 130 -12.73 -13.62 0.25
N GLU A 131 -13.77 -13.23 -0.50
CA GLU A 131 -14.16 -11.82 -0.68
C GLU A 131 -14.56 -11.15 0.65
N HIS A 132 -15.14 -11.93 1.58
CA HIS A 132 -15.55 -11.45 2.90
C HIS A 132 -14.51 -11.71 4.00
N GLY A 133 -13.30 -12.14 3.64
CA GLY A 133 -12.19 -12.31 4.58
C GLY A 133 -12.39 -13.42 5.62
N LYS A 134 -13.28 -14.38 5.37
CA LYS A 134 -13.42 -15.59 6.21
C LYS A 134 -12.29 -16.59 5.96
N SER A 135 -11.66 -16.54 4.80
CA SER A 135 -10.47 -17.30 4.47
C SER A 135 -9.56 -16.44 3.60
N TRP A 136 -8.25 -16.59 3.77
CA TRP A 136 -7.25 -15.88 2.97
C TRP A 136 -7.17 -16.43 1.55
N ALA A 137 -7.31 -17.76 1.41
CA ALA A 137 -7.38 -18.43 0.12
C ALA A 137 -8.31 -19.64 0.22
N VAL A 138 -8.86 -20.04 -0.93
CA VAL A 138 -9.56 -21.31 -1.08
C VAL A 138 -8.89 -22.13 -2.17
N VAL A 139 -8.62 -23.40 -1.87
CA VAL A 139 -8.17 -24.38 -2.86
C VAL A 139 -9.33 -25.33 -3.12
N VAL A 140 -9.78 -25.39 -4.37
CA VAL A 140 -10.89 -26.24 -4.79
C VAL A 140 -10.42 -27.28 -5.79
N LEU A 141 -10.79 -28.53 -5.58
CA LEU A 141 -10.75 -29.54 -6.63
C LEU A 141 -12.11 -29.58 -7.32
N ARG A 142 -12.14 -29.39 -8.64
CA ARG A 142 -13.40 -29.31 -9.40
C ARG A 142 -14.09 -30.67 -9.53
N GLN A 143 -15.40 -30.64 -9.73
CA GLN A 143 -16.20 -31.81 -10.08
C GLN A 143 -15.64 -32.50 -11.34
N ASN A 144 -15.73 -33.83 -11.39
CA ASN A 144 -15.30 -34.68 -12.50
C ASN A 144 -13.79 -34.64 -12.83
N THR A 145 -12.95 -34.18 -11.91
CA THR A 145 -11.49 -34.22 -12.10
C THR A 145 -10.99 -35.66 -12.26
N THR A 146 -11.52 -36.60 -11.47
CA THR A 146 -11.16 -38.04 -11.61
C THR A 146 -11.46 -38.58 -13.02
N ARG A 147 -12.56 -38.13 -13.64
CA ARG A 147 -12.95 -38.56 -15.00
C ARG A 147 -12.13 -37.92 -16.11
N LEU A 148 -11.48 -36.79 -15.85
CA LEU A 148 -10.67 -36.08 -16.86
C LEU A 148 -9.23 -36.59 -16.90
N ILE A 149 -8.75 -37.20 -15.81
CA ILE A 149 -7.38 -37.68 -15.66
C ILE A 149 -7.24 -39.17 -16.03
N ASN A 150 -8.34 -39.93 -15.96
CA ASN A 150 -8.42 -41.32 -16.43
C ASN A 150 -8.89 -41.39 -17.89
#